data_AF-A0AA40YDX3-F1
#
_entry.id   AF-A0AA40YDX3-F1
#
_cell.length_a   1.000
_cell.length_b   1.000
_cell.length_c   1.000
_cell.angle_alpha   90.00
_cell.angle_beta   90.00
_cell.angle_gamma   90.00
#
_symmetry.space_group_name_H-M   'P 1'
#
loop_
_entity.id
_entity.type
_entity.pdbx_description
1 polymer ?
#
loop_
_entity_poly.entity_id
_entity_poly.type
_entity_poly.pdbx_seq_one_letter_code
_entity_poly.pdbx_strand_id
1 'polypeptide(L)'
;MALQPIDTSTDHGTYKGDPAKTAFDKVNANDMYLQGLASAAQTIASAALPRAGGTLTGDTVLFGGTFRIAPNVAGDQMFLRSEGATGVTIDAVNNPNSAYAALSIRGSAINLNGPVNVSSTLSVPQNFKSANANVVLATGIAGTVFLRPNGTDSAVGQLTLGSTGICSAPSFNPTSSADVKDYIEGYAGDADSDLNRLVVITHKYRPEFLDSNKTYISLLAENVHSVLPAATDGDYQVIEQEPYERPVVMKVELPNEDGEGTREVDIQGVETAWREVIRYVPMNVNLMPILALCVRGHQTKDRRIRELEIAVASLQAIIQPPTGPGA
;
A
#
# COMPACT_ATOMS: atom_id res chain seq x y z
N MET A 1 65.66 -14.21 17.11
CA MET A 1 67.12 -14.37 16.86
C MET A 1 67.33 -15.74 16.23
N ALA A 2 68.27 -15.89 15.30
CA ALA A 2 68.57 -17.18 14.70
C ALA A 2 69.28 -18.10 15.72
N LEU A 3 68.99 -19.40 15.67
CA LEU A 3 69.73 -20.40 16.47
C LEU A 3 71.23 -20.29 16.19
N GLN A 4 72.03 -20.41 17.24
CA GLN A 4 73.48 -20.49 17.18
C GLN A 4 73.87 -21.88 17.72
N PRO A 5 73.96 -22.91 16.87
CA PRO A 5 74.30 -24.25 17.32
C PRO A 5 75.71 -24.27 17.91
N ILE A 6 75.90 -24.99 19.02
CA ILE A 6 77.20 -25.24 19.62
C ILE A 6 77.98 -26.16 18.67
N ASP A 7 79.18 -25.74 18.25
CA ASP A 7 79.99 -26.51 17.33
C ASP A 7 80.63 -27.73 18.02
N THR A 8 80.15 -28.93 17.66
CA THR A 8 80.70 -30.19 18.19
C THR A 8 81.68 -30.87 17.23
N SER A 9 82.17 -30.14 16.22
CA SER A 9 82.99 -30.66 15.12
C SER A 9 84.39 -30.04 14.98
N THR A 10 84.70 -28.97 15.73
CA THR A 10 86.03 -28.34 15.74
C THR A 10 87.12 -29.36 16.07
N ASP A 11 88.17 -29.44 15.25
CA ASP A 11 89.29 -30.37 15.45
C ASP A 11 90.36 -29.75 16.36
N HIS A 12 90.64 -30.38 17.49
CA HIS A 12 91.66 -29.94 18.46
C HIS A 12 92.95 -30.77 18.37
N GLY A 13 93.15 -31.49 17.27
CA GLY A 13 94.34 -32.30 16.98
C GLY A 13 94.31 -33.67 17.67
N THR A 14 94.16 -33.71 18.99
CA THR A 14 94.08 -34.95 19.77
C THR A 14 92.67 -35.51 19.94
N TYR A 15 91.64 -34.69 19.69
CA TYR A 15 90.23 -35.09 19.72
C TYR A 15 89.41 -34.15 18.82
N LYS A 16 88.27 -34.64 18.30
CA LYS A 16 87.31 -33.86 17.51
C LYS A 16 86.09 -33.49 18.35
N GLY A 17 85.71 -32.21 18.30
CA GLY A 17 84.59 -31.63 19.04
C GLY A 17 84.97 -31.21 20.47
N ASP A 18 84.08 -30.50 21.16
CA ASP A 18 84.28 -30.11 22.55
C ASP A 18 84.31 -31.30 23.54
N PRO A 19 84.88 -31.14 24.75
CA PRO A 19 85.02 -32.21 25.77
C PRO A 19 83.71 -32.91 26.21
N ALA A 20 82.56 -32.33 25.87
CA ALA A 20 81.24 -32.84 26.23
C ALA A 20 80.31 -33.00 25.01
N LYS A 21 80.81 -33.53 23.89
CA LYS A 21 80.06 -33.74 22.64
C LYS A 21 78.62 -34.23 22.84
N THR A 22 78.42 -35.29 23.64
CA THR A 22 77.08 -35.85 23.90
C THR A 22 76.15 -34.87 24.63
N ALA A 23 76.68 -34.03 25.51
CA ALA A 23 75.89 -33.01 26.20
C ALA A 23 75.51 -31.88 25.24
N PHE A 24 76.44 -31.40 24.41
CA PHE A 24 76.16 -30.34 23.45
C PHE A 24 75.28 -30.79 22.27
N ASP A 25 75.40 -32.03 21.82
CA ASP A 25 74.45 -32.60 20.85
C ASP A 25 73.02 -32.62 21.42
N LYS A 26 72.86 -32.93 22.72
CA LYS A 26 71.55 -32.86 23.41
C LYS A 26 71.06 -31.42 23.56
N VAL A 27 71.93 -30.47 23.87
CA VAL A 27 71.57 -29.05 23.95
C VAL A 27 71.12 -28.53 22.58
N ASN A 28 71.88 -28.78 21.52
CA ASN A 28 71.51 -28.43 20.15
C ASN A 28 70.16 -29.08 19.74
N ALA A 29 69.93 -30.33 20.12
CA ALA A 29 68.66 -31.01 19.86
C ALA A 29 67.49 -30.37 20.63
N ASN A 30 67.69 -30.02 21.91
CA ASN A 30 66.69 -29.32 22.71
C ASN A 30 66.38 -27.92 22.16
N ASP A 31 67.41 -27.16 21.78
CA ASP A 31 67.26 -25.81 21.22
C ASP A 31 66.54 -25.83 19.87
N MET A 32 66.86 -26.81 19.03
CA MET A 32 66.14 -27.04 17.76
C MET A 32 64.67 -27.37 18.00
N TYR A 33 64.37 -28.23 18.98
CA TYR A 33 62.99 -28.54 19.37
C TYR A 33 62.25 -27.30 19.89
N LEU A 34 62.88 -26.50 20.75
CA LEU A 34 62.31 -25.25 21.28
C LEU A 34 62.07 -24.21 20.19
N GLN A 35 62.97 -24.07 19.21
CA GLN A 35 62.75 -23.18 18.07
C GLN A 35 61.57 -23.64 17.22
N GLY A 36 61.42 -24.95 17.00
CA GLY A 36 60.25 -25.52 16.32
C GLY A 36 58.95 -25.17 17.03
N LEU A 37 58.90 -25.35 18.36
CA LEU A 37 57.76 -24.96 19.18
C LEU A 37 57.49 -23.46 19.14
N ALA A 38 58.52 -22.62 19.25
CA ALA A 38 58.38 -21.17 19.20
C ALA A 38 57.85 -20.70 17.84
N SER A 39 58.31 -21.29 16.74
CA SER A 39 57.85 -20.97 15.39
C SER A 39 56.40 -21.40 15.18
N ALA A 40 56.02 -22.58 15.67
CA ALA A 40 54.63 -23.03 15.67
C ALA A 40 53.73 -22.11 16.50
N ALA A 41 54.18 -21.73 17.70
CA ALA A 41 53.46 -20.79 18.57
C ALA A 41 53.29 -19.41 17.92
N GLN A 42 54.35 -18.90 17.27
CA GLN A 42 54.28 -17.64 16.51
C GLN A 42 53.29 -17.75 15.34
N THR A 43 53.26 -18.89 14.65
CA THR A 43 52.32 -19.13 13.53
C THR A 43 50.88 -19.14 14.03
N ILE A 44 50.60 -19.85 15.13
CA ILE A 44 49.27 -19.89 15.76
C ILE A 44 48.86 -18.50 16.27
N ALA A 45 49.76 -17.79 16.94
CA ALA A 45 49.51 -16.46 17.46
C ALA A 45 49.24 -15.44 16.33
N SER A 46 49.95 -15.57 15.21
CA SER A 46 49.75 -14.71 14.03
C SER A 46 48.44 -15.01 13.30
N ALA A 47 47.91 -16.23 13.43
CA ALA A 47 46.61 -16.63 12.88
C ALA A 47 45.43 -16.32 13.82
N ALA A 48 45.68 -15.99 15.08
CA ALA A 48 44.64 -15.70 16.06
C ALA A 48 44.10 -14.26 15.92
N LEU A 49 42.80 -14.09 16.18
CA LEU A 49 42.17 -12.77 16.20
C LEU A 49 42.72 -11.91 17.36
N PRO A 50 43.12 -10.64 17.12
CA PRO A 50 43.56 -9.74 18.17
C PRO A 50 42.46 -9.56 19.23
N ARG A 51 42.82 -9.71 20.51
CA ARG A 51 41.87 -9.60 21.64
C ARG A 51 41.30 -8.19 21.84
N ALA A 52 42.02 -7.17 21.39
CA ALA A 52 41.60 -5.78 21.47
C ALA A 52 42.30 -4.96 20.38
N GLY A 53 41.56 -4.09 19.71
CA GLY A 53 42.10 -3.24 18.63
C GLY A 53 42.55 -4.08 17.42
N GLY A 54 41.77 -4.04 16.35
CA GLY A 54 42.09 -4.74 15.12
C GLY A 54 41.07 -4.43 14.04
N THR A 55 41.46 -4.62 12.78
CA THR A 55 40.54 -4.57 11.64
C THR A 55 40.41 -5.98 11.10
N LEU A 56 39.18 -6.47 11.00
CA LEU A 56 38.86 -7.67 10.22
C LEU A 56 38.74 -7.25 8.76
N THR A 57 39.64 -7.74 7.91
CA THR A 57 39.59 -7.50 6.46
C THR A 57 39.36 -8.80 5.72
N GLY A 58 38.49 -8.77 4.71
CA GLY A 58 38.07 -9.95 3.96
C GLY A 58 36.82 -10.62 4.52
N ASP A 59 36.38 -11.68 3.86
CA ASP A 59 35.16 -12.40 4.24
C ASP A 59 35.37 -13.16 5.55
N THR A 60 34.40 -13.04 6.45
CA THR A 60 34.39 -13.78 7.72
C THR A 60 33.23 -14.75 7.71
N VAL A 61 33.51 -16.03 7.98
CA VAL A 61 32.50 -17.08 8.12
C VAL A 61 32.46 -17.53 9.58
N LEU A 62 31.33 -17.35 10.26
CA LEU A 62 31.07 -17.94 11.58
C LEU A 62 30.33 -19.27 11.40
N PHE A 63 30.98 -20.38 11.73
CA PHE A 63 30.33 -21.70 11.80
C PHE A 63 29.76 -21.93 13.20
N GLY A 64 28.43 -21.98 13.31
CA GLY A 64 27.73 -22.31 14.56
C GLY A 64 27.98 -21.26 15.67
N GLY A 65 27.10 -20.28 15.78
CA GLY A 65 27.19 -19.28 16.84
C GLY A 65 26.38 -18.02 16.56
N THR A 66 26.56 -17.01 17.41
CA THR A 66 26.01 -15.66 17.25
C THR A 66 27.15 -14.66 17.15
N PHE A 67 27.05 -13.70 16.24
CA PHE A 67 27.97 -12.56 16.23
C PHE A 67 27.37 -11.46 17.09
N ARG A 68 28.06 -11.08 18.16
CA ARG A 68 27.62 -10.06 19.12
C ARG A 68 28.53 -8.85 19.04
N ILE A 69 27.93 -7.69 18.83
CA ILE A 69 28.57 -6.38 18.98
C ILE A 69 28.06 -5.79 20.29
N ALA A 70 28.95 -5.66 21.28
CA ALA A 70 28.63 -5.05 22.57
C ALA A 70 29.52 -3.82 22.80
N PRO A 71 28.96 -2.71 23.30
CA PRO A 71 29.76 -1.55 23.67
C PRO A 71 30.67 -1.88 24.87
N ASN A 72 31.81 -1.16 24.95
CA ASN A 72 32.77 -1.30 26.05
C ASN A 72 32.25 -0.75 27.39
N VAL A 73 31.17 0.05 27.35
CA VAL A 73 30.44 0.58 28.51
C VAL A 73 29.02 0.03 28.49
N ALA A 74 28.27 0.22 29.58
CA ALA A 74 26.86 -0.13 29.61
C ALA A 74 26.10 0.50 28.43
N GLY A 75 25.48 -0.35 27.60
CA GLY A 75 24.72 0.10 26.43
C GLY A 75 24.08 -1.06 25.68
N ASP A 76 23.22 -0.71 24.73
CA ASP A 76 22.50 -1.67 23.89
C ASP A 76 23.48 -2.43 23.00
N GLN A 77 23.12 -3.66 22.66
CA GLN A 77 23.95 -4.63 21.96
C GLN A 77 23.25 -5.06 20.68
N MET A 78 24.05 -5.46 19.69
CA MET A 78 23.55 -6.01 18.44
C MET A 78 23.96 -7.49 18.33
N PHE A 79 23.02 -8.33 17.93
CA PHE A 79 23.24 -9.74 17.62
C PHE A 79 22.92 -10.02 16.15
N LEU A 80 23.75 -10.84 15.51
CA LEU A 80 23.41 -11.56 14.29
C LEU A 80 23.30 -13.04 14.67
N ARG A 81 22.09 -13.60 14.59
CA ARG A 81 21.80 -14.95 15.07
C ARG A 81 21.27 -15.80 13.94
N SER A 82 21.68 -17.08 13.90
CA SER A 82 20.99 -18.09 13.13
C SER A 82 19.86 -18.66 13.98
N GLU A 83 18.63 -18.58 13.48
CA GLU A 83 17.44 -19.15 14.11
C GLU A 83 17.13 -20.53 13.50
N GLY A 84 18.17 -21.29 13.18
CA GLY A 84 18.08 -22.59 12.52
C GLY A 84 17.42 -22.50 11.14
N ALA A 85 16.41 -23.33 10.89
CA ALA A 85 15.67 -23.37 9.62
C ALA A 85 14.82 -22.11 9.35
N THR A 86 14.62 -21.24 10.35
CA THR A 86 13.79 -20.03 10.22
C THR A 86 14.57 -18.81 9.70
N GLY A 87 15.90 -18.94 9.56
CA GLY A 87 16.75 -17.95 8.89
C GLY A 87 17.75 -17.26 9.82
N VAL A 88 18.00 -15.97 9.55
CA VAL A 88 18.95 -15.12 10.27
C VAL A 88 18.24 -13.88 10.79
N THR A 89 18.52 -13.50 12.04
CA THR A 89 17.99 -12.29 12.69
C THR A 89 19.10 -11.28 12.96
N ILE A 90 18.72 -10.00 12.90
CA ILE A 90 19.51 -8.88 13.37
C ILE A 90 18.74 -8.23 14.51
N ASP A 91 19.23 -8.37 15.73
CA ASP A 91 18.53 -7.91 16.92
C ASP A 91 19.33 -6.85 17.64
N ALA A 92 18.70 -5.71 17.90
CA ALA A 92 19.16 -4.77 18.91
C ALA A 92 18.49 -5.16 20.23
N VAL A 93 19.28 -5.30 21.30
CA VAL A 93 18.78 -5.65 22.65
C VAL A 93 19.40 -4.74 23.68
N ASN A 94 18.71 -4.51 24.79
CA ASN A 94 19.24 -3.70 25.87
C ASN A 94 20.45 -4.34 26.57
N ASN A 95 21.21 -3.57 27.35
CA ASN A 95 22.42 -4.04 28.03
C ASN A 95 22.28 -5.34 28.88
N PRO A 96 21.14 -5.64 29.54
CA PRO A 96 20.93 -6.94 30.20
C PRO A 96 20.39 -8.05 29.28
N ASN A 97 20.20 -7.79 27.98
CA ASN A 97 19.55 -8.69 27.02
C ASN A 97 18.16 -9.17 27.50
N SER A 98 17.42 -8.26 28.14
CA SER A 98 16.10 -8.53 28.72
C SER A 98 14.95 -8.03 27.83
N ALA A 99 15.25 -7.20 26.83
CA ALA A 99 14.27 -6.66 25.87
C ALA A 99 14.94 -6.21 24.56
N TYR A 100 14.16 -6.17 23.48
CA TYR A 100 14.58 -5.56 22.22
C TYR A 100 14.72 -4.03 22.37
N ALA A 101 15.78 -3.49 21.78
CA ALA A 101 16.06 -2.07 21.66
C ALA A 101 15.78 -1.59 20.22
N ALA A 102 15.80 -0.28 19.99
CA ALA A 102 15.57 0.27 18.66
C ALA A 102 16.76 -0.01 17.72
N LEU A 103 16.48 -0.58 16.55
CA LEU A 103 17.45 -0.76 15.46
C LEU A 103 17.26 0.34 14.41
N SER A 104 18.31 1.12 14.13
CA SER A 104 18.30 2.11 13.05
C SER A 104 19.19 1.63 11.91
N ILE A 105 18.59 1.35 10.76
CA ILE A 105 19.30 1.05 9.50
C ILE A 105 19.19 2.29 8.62
N ARG A 106 20.33 2.87 8.24
CA ARG A 106 20.38 4.11 7.48
C ARG A 106 21.18 3.88 6.19
N GLY A 107 20.64 4.37 5.08
CA GLY A 107 21.27 4.29 3.77
C GLY A 107 20.44 5.06 2.75
N SER A 108 21.00 5.29 1.56
CA SER A 108 20.25 5.85 0.42
C SER A 108 19.20 4.86 -0.11
N ALA A 109 19.44 3.56 0.08
CA ALA A 109 18.50 2.49 -0.24
C ALA A 109 18.66 1.30 0.71
N ILE A 110 17.54 0.64 1.03
CA ILE A 110 17.50 -0.67 1.68
C ILE A 110 16.75 -1.60 0.72
N ASN A 111 17.48 -2.50 0.07
CA ASN A 111 16.92 -3.42 -0.90
C ASN A 111 16.54 -4.74 -0.21
N LEU A 112 15.28 -5.14 -0.32
CA LEU A 112 14.75 -6.38 0.26
C LEU A 112 14.16 -7.22 -0.87
N ASN A 113 14.74 -8.39 -1.13
CA ASN A 113 14.29 -9.32 -2.18
C ASN A 113 13.33 -10.37 -1.58
N GLY A 114 12.19 -9.91 -1.09
CA GLY A 114 11.18 -10.76 -0.46
C GLY A 114 10.06 -9.95 0.19
N PRO A 115 9.02 -10.62 0.72
CA PRO A 115 7.94 -9.96 1.44
C PRO A 115 8.48 -9.22 2.68
N VAL A 116 7.99 -8.00 2.91
CA VAL A 116 8.26 -7.23 4.13
C VAL A 116 7.03 -7.29 5.03
N ASN A 117 7.18 -7.87 6.21
CA ASN A 117 6.12 -7.92 7.22
C ASN A 117 6.46 -6.97 8.37
N VAL A 118 5.57 -6.03 8.66
CA VAL A 118 5.72 -5.05 9.73
C VAL A 118 4.61 -5.29 10.76
N SER A 119 4.99 -5.73 11.97
CA SER A 119 4.04 -6.10 13.03
C SER A 119 3.38 -4.90 13.73
N SER A 120 3.87 -3.68 13.48
CA SER A 120 3.35 -2.44 14.06
C SER A 120 3.17 -1.38 12.96
N THR A 121 3.88 -0.27 13.04
CA THR A 121 3.68 0.88 12.14
C THR A 121 4.74 0.92 11.04
N LEU A 122 4.29 1.09 9.79
CA LEU A 122 5.14 1.49 8.66
C LEU A 122 4.86 2.96 8.32
N SER A 123 5.85 3.84 8.51
CA SER A 123 5.76 5.26 8.13
C SER A 123 6.65 5.54 6.92
N VAL A 124 6.06 6.00 5.82
CA VAL A 124 6.75 6.33 4.57
C VAL A 124 6.48 7.81 4.26
N PRO A 125 7.48 8.71 4.38
CA PRO A 125 7.24 10.15 4.29
C PRO A 125 6.81 10.69 2.92
N GLN A 126 7.07 9.96 1.84
CA GLN A 126 6.80 10.44 0.48
C GLN A 126 5.89 9.51 -0.31
N ASN A 127 6.39 8.34 -0.75
CA ASN A 127 5.72 7.56 -1.78
C ASN A 127 5.69 6.06 -1.47
N PHE A 128 4.52 5.44 -1.69
CA PHE A 128 4.40 4.01 -1.97
C PHE A 128 4.26 3.82 -3.48
N LYS A 129 5.21 3.11 -4.11
CA LYS A 129 5.24 2.87 -5.56
C LYS A 129 5.43 1.38 -5.84
N SER A 130 4.62 0.82 -6.74
CA SER A 130 4.88 -0.48 -7.38
C SER A 130 5.37 -0.25 -8.81
N ALA A 131 6.30 -1.07 -9.29
CA ALA A 131 6.73 -1.08 -10.69
C ALA A 131 5.75 -1.84 -11.61
N ASN A 132 4.93 -2.74 -11.03
CA ASN A 132 3.99 -3.60 -11.74
C ASN A 132 2.55 -3.39 -11.22
N ALA A 133 1.57 -4.00 -11.88
CA ALA A 133 0.15 -3.83 -11.56
C ALA A 133 -0.17 -4.18 -10.09
N ASN A 134 -0.84 -3.24 -9.43
CA ASN A 134 -1.48 -3.27 -8.11
C ASN A 134 -0.61 -2.84 -6.91
N VAL A 135 -0.99 -1.70 -6.31
CA VAL A 135 -0.72 -1.37 -4.90
C VAL A 135 -2.04 -1.56 -4.17
N VAL A 136 -2.13 -2.58 -3.31
CA VAL A 136 -3.35 -2.84 -2.51
C VAL A 136 -3.16 -2.20 -1.14
N LEU A 137 -3.84 -1.08 -0.91
CA LEU A 137 -3.95 -0.43 0.40
C LEU A 137 -5.25 -0.91 1.05
N ALA A 138 -5.19 -2.04 1.73
CA ALA A 138 -6.34 -2.58 2.47
C ALA A 138 -6.07 -2.51 3.96
N THR A 139 -7.08 -2.12 4.72
CA THR A 139 -7.04 -2.24 6.17
C THR A 139 -7.91 -3.41 6.60
N GLY A 140 -7.57 -4.08 7.71
CA GLY A 140 -8.42 -5.10 8.33
C GLY A 140 -9.77 -4.55 8.82
N ILE A 141 -10.46 -5.34 9.65
CA ILE A 141 -11.89 -5.27 10.07
C ILE A 141 -12.40 -3.86 10.52
N ALA A 142 -11.53 -2.87 10.74
CA ALA A 142 -11.91 -1.53 11.19
C ALA A 142 -11.21 -0.34 10.49
N GLY A 143 -10.35 -0.55 9.49
CA GLY A 143 -9.52 0.57 9.03
C GLY A 143 -10.14 1.43 7.92
N THR A 144 -9.66 2.68 7.88
CA THR A 144 -10.01 3.67 6.87
C THR A 144 -8.75 3.95 6.06
N VAL A 145 -8.88 4.01 4.74
CA VAL A 145 -7.77 4.39 3.85
C VAL A 145 -7.89 5.87 3.52
N PHE A 146 -6.82 6.62 3.70
CA PHE A 146 -6.74 8.04 3.36
C PHE A 146 -5.77 8.24 2.21
N LEU A 147 -6.19 8.96 1.16
CA LEU A 147 -5.29 9.55 0.18
C LEU A 147 -5.24 11.05 0.46
N ARG A 148 -4.11 11.53 0.99
CA ARG A 148 -3.88 12.94 1.32
C ARG A 148 -2.87 13.54 0.33
N PRO A 149 -3.31 14.35 -0.65
CA PRO A 149 -2.40 14.94 -1.63
C PRO A 149 -1.44 15.97 -1.01
N ASN A 150 -1.76 16.50 0.17
CA ASN A 150 -1.02 17.57 0.85
C ASN A 150 -0.24 17.06 2.09
N GLY A 151 0.03 15.75 2.17
CA GLY A 151 0.77 15.13 3.26
C GLY A 151 -0.08 14.72 4.46
N THR A 152 0.55 14.07 5.44
CA THR A 152 -0.11 13.40 6.56
C THR A 152 -0.94 14.34 7.43
N ASP A 153 -0.54 15.60 7.57
CA ASP A 153 -1.16 16.57 8.48
C ASP A 153 -2.19 17.48 7.79
N SER A 154 -2.49 17.26 6.50
CA SER A 154 -3.45 18.05 5.74
C SER A 154 -4.60 17.20 5.21
N ALA A 155 -5.80 17.45 5.71
CA ALA A 155 -7.04 16.85 5.22
C ALA A 155 -7.60 17.54 3.97
N VAL A 156 -6.95 18.61 3.48
CA VAL A 156 -7.40 19.35 2.29
C VAL A 156 -7.30 18.45 1.06
N GLY A 157 -8.42 18.24 0.38
CA GLY A 157 -8.51 17.38 -0.81
C GLY A 157 -8.42 15.88 -0.51
N GLN A 158 -8.57 15.47 0.74
CA GLN A 158 -8.44 14.07 1.16
C GLN A 158 -9.53 13.17 0.55
N LEU A 159 -9.14 12.07 -0.09
CA LEU A 159 -10.07 10.96 -0.35
C LEU A 159 -10.03 10.00 0.84
N THR A 160 -11.21 9.61 1.33
CA THR A 160 -11.35 8.72 2.47
C THR A 160 -12.19 7.53 2.08
N LEU A 161 -11.63 6.33 2.12
CA LEU A 161 -12.37 5.08 2.00
C LEU A 161 -12.59 4.52 3.40
N GLY A 162 -13.81 4.69 3.92
CA GLY A 162 -14.20 4.16 5.23
C GLY A 162 -14.33 2.64 5.23
N SER A 163 -14.23 2.04 6.41
CA SER A 163 -14.40 0.58 6.61
C SER A 163 -15.78 0.04 6.22
N THR A 164 -16.78 0.93 6.08
CA THR A 164 -18.13 0.63 5.59
C THR A 164 -18.23 0.63 4.07
N GLY A 165 -17.12 0.80 3.34
CA GLY A 165 -17.07 0.90 1.89
C GLY A 165 -17.45 2.29 1.36
N ILE A 166 -17.74 3.26 2.23
CA ILE A 166 -18.07 4.63 1.83
C ILE A 166 -16.78 5.35 1.43
N CYS A 167 -16.68 5.66 0.15
CA CYS A 167 -15.69 6.61 -0.35
C CYS A 167 -16.26 8.04 -0.18
N SER A 168 -15.53 8.89 0.54
CA SER A 168 -15.89 10.30 0.75
C SER A 168 -14.73 11.21 0.39
N ALA A 169 -15.05 12.33 -0.26
CA ALA A 169 -14.16 13.45 -0.47
C ALA A 169 -14.83 14.70 0.15
N PRO A 170 -14.08 15.58 0.83
CA PRO A 170 -14.65 16.74 1.52
C PRO A 170 -15.36 17.72 0.57
N SER A 171 -15.06 17.69 -0.73
CA SER A 171 -15.86 18.36 -1.75
C SER A 171 -15.61 17.77 -3.13
N PHE A 172 -16.67 17.34 -3.82
CA PHE A 172 -16.71 17.39 -5.28
C PHE A 172 -17.24 18.78 -5.62
N ASN A 173 -16.36 19.77 -5.73
CA ASN A 173 -16.77 21.14 -6.03
C ASN A 173 -16.86 21.27 -7.56
N PRO A 174 -18.04 21.22 -8.18
CA PRO A 174 -18.13 21.44 -9.61
C PRO A 174 -17.66 22.87 -9.89
N THR A 175 -16.75 23.03 -10.85
CA THR A 175 -16.28 24.34 -11.27
C THR A 175 -17.51 25.17 -11.69
N SER A 176 -17.77 26.26 -10.97
CA SER A 176 -18.97 27.08 -11.15
C SER A 176 -18.62 28.57 -11.32
N SER A 177 -17.58 28.88 -12.09
CA SER A 177 -17.25 30.27 -12.47
C SER A 177 -18.04 30.72 -13.70
N ALA A 178 -18.30 32.02 -13.81
CA ALA A 178 -18.76 32.63 -15.07
C ALA A 178 -17.72 32.50 -16.18
N ASP A 179 -16.43 32.42 -15.83
CA ASP A 179 -15.33 32.29 -16.81
C ASP A 179 -15.39 30.97 -17.60
N VAL A 180 -16.12 29.98 -17.11
CA VAL A 180 -16.28 28.66 -17.73
C VAL A 180 -17.73 28.37 -18.14
N LYS A 181 -18.61 29.38 -18.11
CA LYS A 181 -20.04 29.24 -18.42
C LYS A 181 -20.48 30.27 -19.44
N ASP A 182 -21.01 29.79 -20.55
CA ASP A 182 -21.68 30.62 -21.55
C ASP A 182 -23.21 30.63 -21.32
N TYR A 183 -23.89 31.57 -21.97
CA TYR A 183 -25.37 31.67 -21.95
C TYR A 183 -25.98 31.72 -20.54
N ILE A 184 -25.39 32.52 -19.64
CA ILE A 184 -25.90 32.72 -18.29
C ILE A 184 -27.18 33.57 -18.37
N GLU A 185 -28.32 32.89 -18.38
CA GLU A 185 -29.64 33.48 -18.27
C GLU A 185 -30.36 33.02 -17.00
N GLY A 186 -31.32 33.84 -16.55
CA GLY A 186 -32.22 33.43 -15.48
C GLY A 186 -33.10 32.28 -15.94
N TYR A 187 -33.45 31.38 -15.02
CA TYR A 187 -34.37 30.29 -15.34
C TYR A 187 -35.71 30.85 -15.85
N ALA A 188 -35.99 30.61 -17.14
CA ALA A 188 -37.14 31.14 -17.85
C ALA A 188 -38.41 30.28 -17.69
N GLY A 189 -38.28 29.06 -17.21
CA GLY A 189 -39.40 28.17 -16.91
C GLY A 189 -40.18 28.58 -15.65
N ASP A 190 -41.37 28.02 -15.51
CA ASP A 190 -42.15 28.13 -14.27
C ASP A 190 -41.69 27.04 -13.29
N ALA A 191 -40.73 27.40 -12.43
CA ALA A 191 -40.15 26.47 -11.47
C ALA A 191 -41.19 25.85 -10.53
N ASP A 192 -42.28 26.56 -10.20
CA ASP A 192 -43.34 26.02 -9.35
C ASP A 192 -44.17 24.97 -10.09
N SER A 193 -44.52 25.25 -11.34
CA SER A 193 -45.21 24.29 -12.22
C SER A 193 -44.37 23.02 -12.41
N ASP A 194 -43.07 23.17 -12.67
CA ASP A 194 -42.19 22.04 -12.90
C ASP A 194 -41.97 21.22 -11.63
N LEU A 195 -41.75 21.86 -10.47
CA LEU A 195 -41.66 21.15 -9.18
C LEU A 195 -42.96 20.40 -8.84
N ASN A 196 -44.13 20.96 -9.16
CA ASN A 196 -45.42 20.31 -8.90
C ASN A 196 -45.64 19.06 -9.78
N ARG A 197 -44.95 18.96 -10.91
CA ARG A 197 -45.01 17.78 -11.80
C ARG A 197 -44.04 16.67 -11.37
N LEU A 198 -43.10 16.97 -10.46
CA LEU A 198 -42.21 15.97 -9.88
C LEU A 198 -42.95 15.12 -8.84
N VAL A 199 -42.79 13.80 -8.95
CA VAL A 199 -43.44 12.84 -8.07
C VAL A 199 -42.41 12.29 -7.09
N VAL A 200 -42.64 12.55 -5.80
CA VAL A 200 -41.89 11.93 -4.71
C VAL A 200 -42.51 10.57 -4.42
N ILE A 201 -41.69 9.53 -4.51
CA ILE A 201 -42.09 8.15 -4.27
C ILE A 201 -41.40 7.59 -3.04
N THR A 202 -42.06 6.64 -2.39
CA THR A 202 -41.47 5.81 -1.36
C THR A 202 -41.30 4.41 -1.95
N HIS A 203 -40.08 3.86 -1.93
CA HIS A 203 -39.78 2.59 -2.59
C HIS A 203 -38.80 1.72 -1.78
N LYS A 204 -38.70 0.46 -2.20
CA LYS A 204 -37.67 -0.49 -1.76
C LYS A 204 -36.96 -1.00 -3.00
N TYR A 205 -35.66 -1.21 -2.91
CA TYR A 205 -34.93 -1.90 -3.97
C TYR A 205 -35.38 -3.35 -4.03
N ARG A 206 -35.40 -3.91 -5.25
CA ARG A 206 -35.63 -5.34 -5.41
C ARG A 206 -34.40 -6.11 -4.88
N PRO A 207 -34.57 -7.28 -4.25
CA PRO A 207 -33.48 -8.00 -3.57
C PRO A 207 -32.28 -8.30 -4.47
N GLU A 208 -32.49 -8.46 -5.77
CA GLU A 208 -31.44 -8.72 -6.74
C GLU A 208 -30.49 -7.51 -6.98
N PHE A 209 -30.89 -6.29 -6.60
CA PHE A 209 -30.05 -5.08 -6.73
C PHE A 209 -29.47 -4.62 -5.40
N LEU A 210 -30.24 -4.74 -4.30
CA LEU A 210 -29.80 -4.37 -2.97
C LEU A 210 -30.58 -5.16 -1.91
N ASP A 211 -29.88 -6.05 -1.21
CA ASP A 211 -30.45 -6.78 -0.08
C ASP A 211 -30.56 -5.87 1.15
N SER A 212 -31.64 -5.07 1.18
CA SER A 212 -31.91 -4.10 2.23
C SER A 212 -33.41 -3.98 2.48
N ASN A 213 -33.80 -4.19 3.74
CA ASN A 213 -35.18 -3.97 4.19
C ASN A 213 -35.56 -2.49 4.38
N LYS A 214 -34.61 -1.56 4.15
CA LYS A 214 -34.85 -0.12 4.30
C LYS A 214 -35.84 0.37 3.23
N THR A 215 -36.68 1.30 3.65
CA THR A 215 -37.56 2.06 2.77
C THR A 215 -36.88 3.39 2.43
N TYR A 216 -36.84 3.73 1.15
CA TYR A 216 -36.21 4.93 0.63
C TYR A 216 -37.26 5.92 0.14
N ILE A 217 -36.96 7.21 0.25
CA ILE A 217 -37.73 8.29 -0.35
C ILE A 217 -36.88 8.86 -1.49
N SER A 218 -37.43 8.91 -2.70
CA SER A 218 -36.70 9.39 -3.87
C SER A 218 -37.64 9.96 -4.93
N LEU A 219 -37.03 10.50 -5.98
CA LEU A 219 -37.72 10.80 -7.23
C LEU A 219 -37.53 9.63 -8.20
N LEU A 220 -38.49 9.45 -9.11
CA LEU A 220 -38.41 8.48 -10.19
C LEU A 220 -37.69 9.12 -11.38
N ALA A 221 -36.63 8.50 -11.90
CA ALA A 221 -35.79 9.11 -12.94
C ALA A 221 -36.56 9.40 -14.23
N GLU A 222 -37.49 8.52 -14.61
CA GLU A 222 -38.36 8.67 -15.77
C GLU A 222 -39.29 9.88 -15.64
N ASN A 223 -39.82 10.13 -14.44
CA ASN A 223 -40.63 11.31 -14.17
C ASN A 223 -39.78 12.59 -14.17
N VAL A 224 -38.58 12.55 -13.56
CA VAL A 224 -37.65 13.68 -13.58
C VAL A 224 -37.26 14.02 -15.01
N HIS A 225 -36.94 13.05 -15.85
CA HIS A 225 -36.58 13.28 -17.25
C HIS A 225 -37.70 13.91 -18.05
N SER A 226 -38.95 13.51 -17.80
CA SER A 226 -40.11 14.11 -18.48
C SER A 226 -40.31 15.59 -18.12
N VAL A 227 -39.87 16.04 -16.94
CA VAL A 227 -40.07 17.41 -16.45
C VAL A 227 -38.81 18.27 -16.66
N LEU A 228 -37.65 17.75 -16.26
CA LEU A 228 -36.36 18.39 -16.34
C LEU A 228 -35.32 17.40 -16.90
N PRO A 229 -35.25 17.22 -18.24
CA PRO A 229 -34.33 16.27 -18.88
C PRO A 229 -32.86 16.48 -18.48
N ALA A 230 -32.45 17.73 -18.24
CA ALA A 230 -31.10 18.09 -17.84
C ALA A 230 -30.71 17.61 -16.42
N ALA A 231 -31.69 17.14 -15.62
CA ALA A 231 -31.46 16.59 -14.28
C ALA A 231 -31.36 15.06 -14.27
N THR A 232 -31.24 14.43 -15.44
CA THR A 232 -31.10 12.99 -15.58
C THR A 232 -29.97 12.65 -16.54
N ASP A 233 -29.34 11.50 -16.32
CA ASP A 233 -28.37 10.89 -17.21
C ASP A 233 -28.70 9.38 -17.32
N GLY A 234 -28.04 8.66 -18.23
CA GLY A 234 -28.33 7.25 -18.51
C GLY A 234 -29.33 7.05 -19.66
N ASP A 235 -30.11 5.96 -19.59
CA ASP A 235 -31.00 5.49 -20.68
C ASP A 235 -30.27 5.19 -22.00
N TYR A 236 -29.12 4.55 -21.91
CA TYR A 236 -28.38 4.11 -23.10
C TYR A 236 -27.88 2.68 -22.94
N GLN A 237 -27.63 2.04 -24.08
CA GLN A 237 -27.05 0.71 -24.12
C GLN A 237 -25.53 0.83 -24.25
N VAL A 238 -24.82 0.11 -23.40
CA VAL A 238 -23.37 -0.08 -23.51
C VAL A 238 -23.12 -1.45 -24.09
N ILE A 239 -22.29 -1.49 -25.13
CA ILE A 239 -21.80 -2.74 -25.70
C ILE A 239 -20.49 -3.08 -24.97
N GLU A 240 -20.54 -4.09 -24.11
CA GLU A 240 -19.37 -4.61 -23.41
C GLU A 240 -18.91 -5.92 -24.06
N GLN A 241 -17.60 -6.13 -24.10
CA GLN A 241 -17.03 -7.41 -24.53
C GLN A 241 -16.76 -8.27 -23.30
N GLU A 242 -17.49 -9.37 -23.18
CA GLU A 242 -17.28 -10.34 -22.10
C GLU A 242 -16.53 -11.58 -22.62
N PRO A 243 -15.52 -12.07 -21.89
CA PRO A 243 -14.90 -13.34 -22.20
C PRO A 243 -15.87 -14.47 -21.85
N TYR A 244 -16.02 -15.45 -22.74
CA TYR A 244 -16.73 -16.68 -22.48
C TYR A 244 -15.92 -17.88 -23.00
N GLU A 245 -16.12 -19.01 -22.34
CA GLU A 245 -15.49 -20.26 -22.68
C GLU A 245 -16.27 -20.94 -23.81
N ARG A 246 -15.63 -21.11 -24.97
CA ARG A 246 -16.17 -21.91 -26.07
C ARG A 246 -15.44 -23.25 -26.16
N PRO A 247 -16.17 -24.39 -26.27
CA PRO A 247 -15.52 -25.66 -26.54
C PRO A 247 -14.97 -25.67 -27.97
N VAL A 248 -13.71 -26.06 -28.12
CA VAL A 248 -13.03 -26.20 -29.41
C VAL A 248 -12.41 -27.58 -29.49
N VAL A 249 -12.57 -28.24 -30.63
CA VAL A 249 -11.89 -29.51 -30.90
C VAL A 249 -10.57 -29.21 -31.59
N MET A 250 -9.46 -29.49 -30.89
CA MET A 250 -8.12 -29.38 -31.45
C MET A 250 -7.68 -30.74 -31.96
N LYS A 251 -7.26 -30.79 -33.23
CA LYS A 251 -6.67 -32.00 -33.81
C LYS A 251 -5.19 -32.02 -33.47
N VAL A 252 -4.78 -33.02 -32.69
CA VAL A 252 -3.37 -33.23 -32.34
C VAL A 252 -2.89 -34.53 -32.95
N GLU A 253 -1.81 -34.46 -33.72
CA GLU A 253 -1.14 -35.64 -34.24
C GLU A 253 -0.26 -36.27 -33.15
N LEU A 254 -0.61 -37.49 -32.73
CA LEU A 254 0.16 -38.28 -31.78
C LEU A 254 0.90 -39.40 -32.51
N PRO A 255 2.12 -39.78 -32.09
CA PRO A 255 2.80 -40.95 -32.63
C PRO A 255 1.97 -42.22 -32.39
N ASN A 256 1.94 -43.12 -33.37
CA ASN A 256 1.31 -44.43 -33.20
C ASN A 256 2.06 -45.28 -32.16
N GLU A 257 1.34 -46.17 -31.48
CA GLU A 257 1.90 -47.05 -30.44
C GLU A 257 3.01 -47.98 -30.97
N ASP A 258 3.02 -48.19 -32.30
CA ASP A 258 3.98 -49.03 -33.01
C ASP A 258 5.26 -48.28 -33.44
N GLY A 259 5.35 -46.97 -33.19
CA GLY A 259 6.50 -46.13 -33.53
C GLY A 259 6.60 -45.70 -35.01
N GLU A 260 5.69 -46.15 -35.87
CA GLU A 260 5.61 -45.73 -37.28
C GLU A 260 4.36 -44.87 -37.55
N GLY A 261 4.59 -43.62 -37.97
CA GLY A 261 3.54 -42.66 -38.36
C GLY A 261 2.85 -41.94 -37.20
N THR A 262 1.92 -41.04 -37.55
CA THR A 262 1.07 -40.29 -36.62
C THR A 262 -0.41 -40.66 -36.78
N ARG A 263 -1.19 -40.58 -35.69
CA ARG A 263 -2.65 -40.61 -35.68
C ARG A 263 -3.20 -39.27 -35.22
N GLU A 264 -4.22 -38.74 -35.92
CA GLU A 264 -4.98 -37.58 -35.43
C GLU A 264 -5.88 -38.00 -34.27
N VAL A 265 -5.77 -37.29 -33.15
CA VAL A 265 -6.67 -37.42 -32.01
C VAL A 265 -7.35 -36.08 -31.77
N ASP A 266 -8.68 -36.12 -31.67
CA ASP A 266 -9.50 -34.98 -31.31
C ASP A 266 -9.40 -34.74 -29.80
N ILE A 267 -8.75 -33.64 -29.42
CA ILE A 267 -8.67 -33.18 -28.03
C ILE A 267 -9.72 -32.11 -27.82
N GLN A 268 -10.60 -32.31 -26.84
CA GLN A 268 -11.52 -31.26 -26.41
C GLN A 268 -10.76 -30.23 -25.59
N GLY A 269 -10.66 -29.02 -26.13
CA GLY A 269 -10.12 -27.85 -25.46
C GLY A 269 -11.22 -26.81 -25.19
N VAL A 270 -10.87 -25.84 -24.35
CA VAL A 270 -11.70 -24.67 -24.09
C VAL A 270 -10.88 -23.45 -24.51
N GLU A 271 -11.42 -22.62 -25.38
CA GLU A 271 -10.81 -21.36 -25.79
C GLU A 271 -11.62 -20.20 -25.20
N THR A 272 -10.92 -19.18 -24.72
CA THR A 272 -11.56 -17.92 -24.31
C THR A 272 -11.88 -17.09 -25.56
N ALA A 273 -13.17 -16.98 -25.89
CA ALA A 273 -13.66 -16.09 -26.94
C ALA A 273 -14.34 -14.86 -26.33
N TRP A 274 -14.53 -13.82 -27.13
CA TRP A 274 -15.23 -12.60 -26.72
C TRP A 274 -16.62 -12.57 -27.35
N ARG A 275 -17.64 -12.29 -26.55
CA ARG A 275 -18.99 -12.00 -27.05
C ARG A 275 -19.36 -10.56 -26.71
N GLU A 276 -20.11 -9.92 -27.59
CA GLU A 276 -20.72 -8.64 -27.31
C GLU A 276 -21.96 -8.85 -26.43
N VAL A 277 -21.99 -8.18 -25.29
CA VAL A 277 -23.12 -8.16 -24.38
C VAL A 277 -23.65 -6.74 -24.33
N ILE A 278 -24.92 -6.59 -24.70
CA ILE A 278 -25.63 -5.32 -24.61
C ILE A 278 -26.12 -5.18 -23.17
N ARG A 279 -25.52 -4.26 -22.41
CA ARG A 279 -25.95 -3.91 -21.06
C ARG A 279 -26.71 -2.60 -21.11
N TYR A 280 -27.92 -2.61 -20.55
CA TYR A 280 -28.72 -1.40 -20.42
C TYR A 280 -28.27 -0.62 -19.17
N VAL A 281 -27.90 0.65 -19.36
CA VAL A 281 -27.58 1.56 -18.25
C VAL A 281 -28.88 2.24 -17.82
N PRO A 282 -29.38 1.95 -16.61
CA PRO A 282 -30.61 2.57 -16.12
C PRO A 282 -30.43 4.07 -15.91
N MET A 283 -31.52 4.81 -16.04
CA MET A 283 -31.52 6.25 -15.77
C MET A 283 -31.16 6.55 -14.32
N ASN A 284 -30.48 7.67 -14.13
CA ASN A 284 -30.17 8.21 -12.82
C ASN A 284 -30.71 9.65 -12.69
N VAL A 285 -30.71 10.14 -11.46
CA VAL A 285 -31.14 11.50 -11.13
C VAL A 285 -29.95 12.29 -10.61
N ASN A 286 -29.67 13.43 -11.24
CA ASN A 286 -28.74 14.42 -10.72
C ASN A 286 -29.49 15.34 -9.76
N LEU A 287 -29.15 15.27 -8.47
CA LEU A 287 -29.81 16.03 -7.41
C LEU A 287 -29.50 17.53 -7.45
N MET A 288 -28.38 17.95 -8.05
CA MET A 288 -27.95 19.34 -8.00
C MET A 288 -28.86 20.28 -8.83
N PRO A 289 -29.22 19.95 -10.09
CA PRO A 289 -30.21 20.71 -10.84
C PRO A 289 -31.58 20.77 -10.15
N ILE A 290 -32.02 19.68 -9.51
CA ILE A 290 -33.29 19.66 -8.77
C ILE A 290 -33.22 20.61 -7.57
N LEU A 291 -32.11 20.60 -6.82
CA LEU A 291 -31.92 21.53 -5.70
C LEU A 291 -31.94 22.99 -6.18
N ALA A 292 -31.29 23.29 -7.30
CA ALA A 292 -31.32 24.63 -7.88
C ALA A 292 -32.74 25.05 -8.29
N LEU A 293 -33.53 24.13 -8.85
CA LEU A 293 -34.93 24.38 -9.17
C LEU A 293 -35.78 24.63 -7.91
N CYS A 294 -35.57 23.84 -6.84
CA CYS A 294 -36.23 24.06 -5.54
C CYS A 294 -35.95 25.47 -4.99
N VAL A 295 -34.69 25.92 -5.05
CA VAL A 295 -34.32 27.29 -4.64
C VAL A 295 -35.07 28.34 -5.48
N ARG A 296 -35.16 28.14 -6.80
CA ARG A 296 -35.88 29.06 -7.68
C ARG A 296 -37.39 29.08 -7.39
N GLY A 297 -38.00 27.92 -7.19
CA GLY A 297 -39.42 27.81 -6.80
C GLY A 297 -39.70 28.56 -5.50
N HIS A 298 -38.84 28.39 -4.47
CA HIS A 298 -38.96 29.14 -3.22
C HIS A 298 -38.89 30.66 -3.43
N GLN A 299 -37.95 31.14 -4.25
CA GLN A 299 -37.86 32.57 -4.58
C GLN A 299 -39.13 33.11 -5.26
N THR A 300 -39.72 32.33 -6.17
CA THR A 300 -40.95 32.70 -6.87
C THR A 300 -42.16 32.73 -5.91
N LYS A 301 -42.30 31.72 -5.04
CA LYS A 301 -43.34 31.67 -4.01
C LYS A 301 -43.24 32.85 -3.04
N ASP A 302 -42.05 33.15 -2.54
CA ASP A 302 -41.83 34.27 -1.62
C ASP A 302 -42.24 35.60 -2.25
N ARG A 303 -41.96 35.81 -3.54
CA ARG A 303 -42.40 37.00 -4.28
C ARG A 303 -43.92 37.07 -4.37
N ARG A 304 -44.57 35.96 -4.75
CA ARG A 304 -46.02 35.89 -4.89
C ARG A 304 -46.74 36.09 -3.56
N ILE A 305 -46.19 35.58 -2.46
CA ILE A 305 -46.72 35.80 -1.11
C ILE A 305 -46.70 37.29 -0.77
N ARG A 306 -45.58 38.01 -1.01
CA ARG A 306 -45.52 39.46 -0.77
C ARG A 306 -46.54 40.24 -1.60
N GLU A 307 -46.72 39.87 -2.86
CA GLU A 307 -47.72 40.51 -3.73
C GLU A 307 -49.15 40.28 -3.21
N LEU A 308 -49.45 39.07 -2.72
CA LEU A 308 -50.72 38.76 -2.07
C LEU A 308 -50.90 39.52 -0.75
N GLU A 309 -49.87 39.64 0.07
CA GLU A 309 -49.90 40.42 1.32
C GLU A 309 -50.23 41.89 1.05
N ILE A 310 -49.61 42.49 0.03
CA ILE A 310 -49.90 43.87 -0.40
C ILE A 310 -51.35 43.99 -0.91
N ALA A 311 -51.81 43.05 -1.73
CA ALA A 311 -53.18 43.05 -2.23
C ALA A 311 -54.20 42.93 -1.10
N VAL A 312 -53.98 42.03 -0.15
CA VAL A 312 -54.83 41.86 1.03
C VAL A 312 -54.83 43.13 1.90
N ALA A 313 -53.68 43.74 2.13
CA ALA A 313 -53.59 45.01 2.87
C ALA A 313 -54.37 46.14 2.19
N SER A 314 -54.30 46.23 0.85
CA SER A 314 -55.06 47.23 0.08
C SER A 314 -56.57 47.01 0.16
N LEU A 315 -57.03 45.76 0.10
CA LEU A 315 -58.44 45.39 0.27
C LEU A 315 -58.94 45.70 1.68
N GLN A 316 -58.15 45.39 2.70
CA GLN A 316 -58.47 45.73 4.09
C GLN A 316 -58.65 47.25 4.29
N ALA A 317 -57.81 48.07 3.66
CA ALA A 317 -57.93 49.53 3.73
C ALA A 317 -59.22 50.07 3.09
N ILE A 318 -59.77 49.37 2.10
CA ILE A 318 -61.05 49.73 1.44
C ILE A 318 -62.24 49.26 2.29
N ILE A 319 -62.13 48.09 2.94
CA ILE A 319 -63.23 47.47 3.68
C ILE A 319 -63.40 48.05 5.08
N GLN A 320 -62.33 48.52 5.73
CA GLN A 320 -62.45 49.16 7.04
C GLN A 320 -63.06 50.57 6.91
N PRO A 321 -64.19 50.87 7.58
CA PRO A 321 -64.73 52.23 7.60
C PRO A 321 -63.71 53.17 8.25
N PRO A 322 -63.66 54.46 7.84
CA PRO A 322 -62.74 55.41 8.44
C PRO A 322 -63.03 55.50 9.95
N THR A 323 -62.11 55.01 10.76
CA THR A 323 -62.11 55.22 12.22
C THR A 323 -61.61 56.63 12.50
N GLY A 324 -62.42 57.63 12.12
CA GLY A 324 -62.23 59.01 12.51
C GLY A 324 -63.04 59.34 13.78
N PRO A 325 -62.47 60.03 14.78
CA PRO A 325 -63.22 60.55 15.90
C PRO A 325 -64.02 61.78 15.42
N GLY A 326 -65.35 61.65 15.29
CA GLY A 326 -66.19 62.75 14.83
C GLY A 326 -67.62 62.36 14.54
N ALA A 327 -68.35 61.99 15.59
CA ALA A 327 -69.80 62.18 15.72
C ALA A 327 -70.05 62.95 17.01
#